data_AF-A0A3B0ZHT0-F1
#
_entry.id   AF-A0A3B0ZHT0-F1
#
_cell.length_a   1.000
_cell.length_b   1.000
_cell.length_c   1.000
_cell.angle_alpha   90.00
_cell.angle_beta   90.00
_cell.angle_gamma   90.00
#
_symmetry.space_group_name_H-M   'P 1'
#
loop_
_entity.id
_entity.type
_entity.pdbx_description
1 polymer ?
#
loop_
_entity_poly.entity_id
_entity_poly.type
_entity_poly.pdbx_seq_one_letter_code
_entity_poly.pdbx_strand_id
1 'polypeptide(L)'
;MGQSNDNGFDDIDDTILQGESDSVAKSTRRRTSTANRQGSTRKSSSSAKESTASGMLGSFSGFAQNMRVTQLILWCVLFLLSLLVLVWYRKFGSAFLFGTAGMIGFFLYLFTGMISQIKMNGMVVYCYLFTAIVLIGSVVPSFYFNKFVFFDQRENMLTSPLGIIKACKKGDKKDLVAPEMDCKRENTQWVLNIGGTIQHKFVSDCVTTDYKCINREKKQFPGRYKNNKVQITGGLVIPIYILMLAVIGAAINMTRRVPEYQRQVHLYMNRVGSDDPDLEPHPDEITYEDAREFMVFQLMQVISAPMIAVTAYYLLTPSTAFASVSLGVVSGFAAETILVSLRVFADKLTPGMVSRTRPG
;
A
#
# COMPACT_ATOMS: atom_id res chain seq x y z
N MET A 1 64.79 12.33 16.48
CA MET A 1 64.26 13.34 17.41
C MET A 1 62.79 13.50 17.08
N GLY A 2 61.94 12.94 17.93
CA GLY A 2 60.51 12.83 17.70
C GLY A 2 59.72 13.95 18.36
N GLN A 3 58.53 14.20 17.82
CA GLN A 3 57.40 14.78 18.51
C GLN A 3 56.17 14.00 18.07
N SER A 4 55.61 13.25 19.02
CA SER A 4 54.27 12.68 18.96
C SER A 4 53.27 13.79 19.30
N ASN A 5 52.19 13.89 18.52
CA ASN A 5 51.00 14.61 18.94
C ASN A 5 49.89 13.57 19.13
N ASP A 6 49.76 13.16 20.39
CA ASP A 6 48.61 12.46 20.91
C ASP A 6 47.49 13.48 21.10
N ASN A 7 46.41 13.36 20.32
CA ASN A 7 45.15 14.02 20.65
C ASN A 7 44.21 12.95 21.20
N GLY A 8 44.20 12.86 22.53
CA GLY A 8 43.19 12.15 23.31
C GLY A 8 41.81 12.73 23.07
N PHE A 9 40.86 11.83 22.83
CA PHE A 9 39.44 12.12 22.73
C PHE A 9 38.80 11.38 23.91
N ASP A 10 38.93 11.98 25.10
CA ASP A 10 38.27 11.53 26.31
C ASP A 10 36.87 12.15 26.40
N ASP A 11 35.93 11.30 26.80
CA ASP A 11 34.73 11.59 27.59
C ASP A 11 33.69 12.57 27.03
N ILE A 12 32.65 12.00 26.39
CA ILE A 12 31.33 12.61 26.30
C ILE A 12 30.41 11.89 27.29
N ASP A 13 30.01 12.64 28.31
CA ASP A 13 29.08 12.30 29.37
C ASP A 13 27.71 11.78 28.88
N ASP A 14 27.33 10.60 29.34
CA ASP A 14 25.99 10.00 29.26
C ASP A 14 25.07 10.50 30.40
N THR A 15 24.84 11.81 30.51
CA THR A 15 23.95 12.38 31.54
C THR A 15 22.97 13.43 31.02
N ILE A 16 22.14 13.09 30.02
CA ILE A 16 20.92 13.86 29.71
C ILE A 16 19.79 12.91 29.27
N LEU A 17 19.34 12.02 30.16
CA LEU A 17 18.00 11.38 30.07
C LEU A 17 17.53 10.94 31.47
N GLN A 18 17.31 11.90 32.38
CA GLN A 18 16.50 11.67 33.57
C GLN A 18 15.99 12.99 34.15
N GLY A 19 14.67 13.13 34.19
CA GLY A 19 13.96 14.11 35.04
C GLY A 19 13.20 15.17 34.27
N GLU A 20 11.91 14.95 34.00
CA GLU A 20 10.83 15.86 34.43
C GLU A 20 9.46 15.22 34.15
N SER A 21 9.03 14.33 35.05
CA SER A 21 7.64 13.86 35.12
C SER A 21 7.25 13.85 36.58
N ASP A 22 6.87 15.00 37.12
CA ASP A 22 5.99 15.11 38.29
C ASP A 22 5.54 16.57 38.45
N SER A 23 4.21 16.79 38.42
CA SER A 23 3.46 17.75 39.28
C SER A 23 2.23 18.40 38.64
N VAL A 24 1.19 17.62 38.28
CA VAL A 24 -0.18 18.17 38.31
C VAL A 24 -1.16 17.13 38.85
N ALA A 25 -1.18 16.98 40.17
CA ALA A 25 -2.28 16.38 40.91
C ALA A 25 -2.58 17.18 42.20
N LYS A 26 -3.57 18.07 42.09
CA LYS A 26 -4.44 18.62 43.16
C LYS A 26 -5.76 18.91 42.44
N SER A 27 -6.95 18.71 42.97
CA SER A 27 -7.44 18.30 44.26
C SER A 27 -8.95 18.22 44.05
N THR A 28 -9.61 17.09 44.28
CA THR A 28 -10.97 17.09 44.86
C THR A 28 -11.17 15.80 45.64
N ARG A 29 -11.76 15.98 46.80
CA ARG A 29 -11.65 15.22 48.02
C ARG A 29 -13.00 14.56 48.33
N ARG A 30 -12.94 13.35 48.90
CA ARG A 30 -13.91 12.72 49.82
C ARG A 30 -15.31 12.38 49.30
N ARG A 31 -15.61 11.07 49.33
CA ARG A 31 -16.36 10.48 50.46
C ARG A 31 -16.08 8.99 50.59
N THR A 32 -15.47 8.63 51.72
CA THR A 32 -15.49 7.30 52.32
C THR A 32 -16.78 7.13 53.13
N SER A 33 -17.41 5.95 53.06
CA SER A 33 -17.82 5.21 54.26
C SER A 33 -18.16 3.75 53.96
N THR A 34 -17.54 2.87 54.74
CA THR A 34 -18.05 1.61 55.31
C THR A 34 -18.49 0.50 54.34
N ALA A 35 -17.68 -0.54 54.17
CA ALA A 35 -17.51 -1.67 55.09
C ALA A 35 -18.78 -2.53 55.21
N ASN A 36 -18.79 -3.70 54.55
CA ASN A 36 -19.22 -4.90 55.26
C ASN A 36 -18.53 -6.17 54.75
N ARG A 37 -18.33 -7.06 55.72
CA ARG A 37 -17.39 -8.16 55.81
C ARG A 37 -18.23 -9.43 55.95
N GLN A 38 -18.07 -10.40 55.06
CA GLN A 38 -18.39 -11.84 55.25
C GLN A 38 -17.99 -12.52 53.93
N GLY A 39 -17.06 -13.47 53.85
CA GLY A 39 -16.74 -14.51 54.82
C GLY A 39 -17.58 -15.76 54.49
N SER A 40 -17.17 -16.56 53.51
CA SER A 40 -17.59 -17.96 53.41
C SER A 40 -16.63 -18.77 52.55
N THR A 41 -15.67 -19.39 53.22
CA THR A 41 -15.02 -20.63 52.86
C THR A 41 -16.04 -21.70 52.43
N ARG A 42 -15.83 -22.37 51.28
CA ARG A 42 -16.29 -23.75 51.13
C ARG A 42 -15.35 -24.61 50.28
N LYS A 43 -14.90 -25.66 50.97
CA LYS A 43 -14.15 -26.85 50.61
C LYS A 43 -14.42 -27.41 49.20
N SER A 44 -13.31 -27.73 48.53
CA SER A 44 -12.93 -29.08 48.05
C SER A 44 -14.08 -30.05 47.71
N SER A 45 -14.15 -30.43 46.44
CA SER A 45 -14.39 -31.81 46.05
C SER A 45 -13.68 -32.10 44.72
N SER A 46 -12.63 -32.89 44.82
CA SER A 46 -12.09 -33.75 43.77
C SER A 46 -13.21 -34.55 43.10
N SER A 47 -13.27 -34.52 41.77
CA SER A 47 -13.71 -35.68 41.01
C SER A 47 -12.96 -35.68 39.69
N ALA A 48 -11.98 -36.59 39.62
CA ALA A 48 -11.50 -37.13 38.36
C ALA A 48 -12.71 -37.67 37.59
N LYS A 49 -12.88 -37.21 36.36
CA LYS A 49 -13.59 -37.95 35.32
C LYS A 49 -12.74 -37.93 34.06
N GLU A 50 -12.14 -39.08 33.90
CA GLU A 50 -11.54 -39.66 32.74
C GLU A 50 -12.51 -39.63 31.54
N SER A 51 -11.92 -39.47 30.36
CA SER A 51 -12.35 -40.04 29.08
C SER A 51 -13.80 -39.81 28.61
N THR A 52 -14.01 -38.76 27.80
CA THR A 52 -14.63 -38.96 26.46
C THR A 52 -14.28 -37.81 25.51
N ALA A 53 -13.04 -37.82 25.00
CA ALA A 53 -12.71 -37.16 23.76
C ALA A 53 -13.26 -38.01 22.60
N SER A 54 -14.54 -37.86 22.27
CA SER A 54 -15.17 -38.51 21.12
C SER A 54 -16.41 -37.71 20.74
N GLY A 55 -16.24 -36.69 19.89
CA GLY A 55 -17.38 -35.87 19.47
C GLY A 55 -17.02 -34.67 18.59
N MET A 56 -15.95 -34.74 17.80
CA MET A 56 -15.69 -33.72 16.77
C MET A 56 -14.84 -34.29 15.62
N LEU A 57 -15.18 -35.51 15.20
CA LEU A 57 -14.63 -36.18 14.03
C LEU A 57 -15.78 -36.90 13.33
N GLY A 58 -16.70 -36.11 12.79
CA GLY A 58 -17.93 -36.62 12.21
C GLY A 58 -18.62 -35.63 11.31
N SER A 59 -17.87 -34.98 10.40
CA SER A 59 -18.38 -34.53 9.09
C SER A 59 -17.27 -33.87 8.26
N PHE A 60 -16.23 -34.64 7.89
CA PHE A 60 -15.30 -34.23 6.83
C PHE A 60 -15.14 -35.31 5.74
N SER A 61 -15.87 -36.43 5.84
CA SER A 61 -15.93 -37.47 4.82
C SER A 61 -16.88 -37.15 3.65
N GLY A 62 -17.59 -36.01 3.69
CA GLY A 62 -18.45 -35.53 2.59
C GLY A 62 -17.80 -34.50 1.67
N PHE A 63 -16.55 -34.08 1.92
CA PHE A 63 -15.92 -32.99 1.15
C PHE A 63 -15.13 -33.48 -0.09
N ALA A 64 -14.86 -34.78 -0.20
CA ALA A 64 -13.96 -35.33 -1.21
C ALA A 64 -14.65 -35.99 -2.43
N GLN A 65 -15.97 -36.24 -2.39
CA GLN A 65 -16.68 -36.92 -3.50
C GLN A 65 -17.61 -36.02 -4.32
N ASN A 66 -17.65 -34.71 -4.05
CA ASN A 66 -18.42 -33.73 -4.81
C ASN A 66 -17.53 -32.55 -5.25
N MET A 67 -16.34 -32.81 -5.81
CA MET A 67 -15.78 -31.86 -6.76
C MET A 67 -16.68 -31.88 -8.00
N ARG A 68 -17.76 -31.10 -7.91
CA ARG A 68 -18.75 -30.88 -8.96
C ARG A 68 -18.02 -30.57 -10.25
N VAL A 69 -18.53 -31.08 -11.35
CA VAL A 69 -18.13 -30.76 -12.74
C VAL A 69 -17.85 -29.26 -12.96
N THR A 70 -18.46 -28.37 -12.16
CA THR A 70 -18.17 -26.94 -12.09
C THR A 70 -16.72 -26.56 -11.73
N GLN A 71 -16.02 -27.33 -10.88
CA GLN A 71 -14.60 -27.12 -10.58
C GLN A 71 -13.71 -27.52 -11.76
N LEU A 72 -14.00 -28.64 -12.44
CA LEU A 72 -13.32 -29.04 -13.67
C LEU A 72 -13.53 -28.03 -14.80
N ILE A 73 -14.73 -27.45 -14.91
CA ILE A 73 -15.03 -26.34 -15.81
C ILE A 73 -14.23 -25.10 -15.41
N LEU A 74 -14.13 -24.78 -14.12
CA LEU A 74 -13.34 -23.64 -13.64
C LEU A 74 -11.85 -23.79 -13.98
N TRP A 75 -11.26 -24.97 -13.78
CA TRP A 75 -9.87 -25.25 -14.14
C TRP A 75 -9.64 -25.30 -15.66
N CYS A 76 -10.60 -25.80 -16.44
CA CYS A 76 -10.54 -25.79 -17.90
C CYS A 76 -10.67 -24.35 -18.46
N VAL A 77 -11.51 -23.52 -17.85
CA VAL A 77 -11.61 -22.08 -18.12
C VAL A 77 -10.31 -21.35 -17.75
N LEU A 78 -9.69 -21.69 -16.61
CA LEU A 78 -8.40 -21.12 -16.21
C LEU A 78 -7.25 -21.58 -17.14
N PHE A 79 -7.26 -22.83 -17.62
CA PHE A 79 -6.28 -23.35 -18.58
C PHE A 79 -6.45 -22.75 -19.98
N LEU A 80 -7.68 -22.56 -20.44
CA LEU A 80 -7.99 -21.83 -21.68
C LEU A 80 -7.69 -20.33 -21.57
N LEU A 81 -7.92 -19.72 -20.40
CA LEU A 81 -7.47 -18.36 -20.09
C LEU A 81 -5.94 -18.26 -20.10
N SER A 82 -5.21 -19.28 -19.62
CA SER A 82 -3.75 -19.34 -19.68
C SER A 82 -3.22 -19.47 -21.12
N LEU A 83 -3.87 -20.31 -21.96
CA LEU A 83 -3.58 -20.40 -23.40
C LEU A 83 -3.94 -19.12 -24.16
N LEU A 84 -5.02 -18.44 -23.77
CA LEU A 84 -5.35 -17.10 -24.24
C LEU A 84 -4.28 -16.09 -23.81
N VAL A 85 -3.80 -16.12 -22.57
CA VAL A 85 -2.69 -15.29 -22.04
C VAL A 85 -1.38 -15.49 -22.83
N LEU A 86 -1.14 -16.69 -23.36
CA LEU A 86 -0.01 -16.98 -24.25
C LEU A 86 -0.19 -16.41 -25.67
N VAL A 87 -1.40 -16.42 -26.24
CA VAL A 87 -1.72 -15.71 -27.50
C VAL A 87 -1.74 -14.19 -27.30
N TRP A 88 -2.11 -13.78 -26.09
CA TRP A 88 -2.16 -12.42 -25.60
C TRP A 88 -0.78 -11.79 -25.43
N TYR A 89 0.27 -12.61 -25.33
CA TYR A 89 1.68 -12.21 -25.31
C TYR A 89 2.09 -11.33 -26.51
N ARG A 90 1.32 -11.35 -27.61
CA ARG A 90 1.54 -10.50 -28.81
C ARG A 90 0.55 -9.31 -28.94
N LYS A 91 -0.49 -9.25 -28.11
CA LYS A 91 -1.60 -8.25 -28.12
C LYS A 91 -1.83 -7.66 -26.71
N PHE A 92 -0.78 -7.52 -25.92
CA PHE A 92 -0.82 -7.22 -24.48
C PHE A 92 -1.45 -5.86 -24.09
N GLY A 93 -1.59 -4.92 -25.03
CA GLY A 93 -2.32 -3.69 -24.76
C GLY A 93 -3.82 -3.93 -24.57
N SER A 94 -4.43 -4.83 -25.35
CA SER A 94 -5.89 -4.89 -25.44
C SER A 94 -6.57 -5.59 -24.26
N ALA A 95 -6.08 -6.73 -23.76
CA ALA A 95 -6.71 -7.36 -22.58
C ALA A 95 -6.29 -6.77 -21.23
N PHE A 96 -5.31 -5.85 -21.18
CA PHE A 96 -5.11 -5.01 -20.01
C PHE A 96 -6.28 -4.03 -19.94
N LEU A 97 -6.65 -3.43 -21.09
CA LEU A 97 -7.85 -2.60 -21.20
C LEU A 97 -9.13 -3.39 -20.93
N PHE A 98 -9.32 -4.58 -21.50
CA PHE A 98 -10.52 -5.38 -21.20
C PHE A 98 -10.55 -5.90 -19.76
N GLY A 99 -9.41 -6.31 -19.21
CA GLY A 99 -9.29 -6.76 -17.83
C GLY A 99 -9.58 -5.63 -16.84
N THR A 100 -9.02 -4.43 -17.07
CA THR A 100 -9.30 -3.24 -16.25
C THR A 100 -10.75 -2.80 -16.38
N ALA A 101 -11.31 -2.74 -17.59
CA ALA A 101 -12.73 -2.44 -17.80
C ALA A 101 -13.64 -3.47 -17.12
N GLY A 102 -13.28 -4.77 -17.18
CA GLY A 102 -13.99 -5.84 -16.50
C GLY A 102 -13.94 -5.69 -14.96
N MET A 103 -12.78 -5.36 -14.41
CA MET A 103 -12.62 -5.09 -12.96
C MET A 103 -13.42 -3.87 -12.51
N ILE A 104 -13.49 -2.81 -13.33
CA ILE A 104 -14.31 -1.62 -13.06
C ILE A 104 -15.79 -1.97 -13.13
N GLY A 105 -16.23 -2.68 -14.17
CA GLY A 105 -17.63 -3.13 -14.30
C GLY A 105 -18.06 -4.03 -13.14
N PHE A 106 -17.18 -4.94 -12.71
CA PHE A 106 -17.42 -5.81 -11.57
C PHE A 106 -17.46 -5.03 -10.24
N PHE A 107 -16.58 -4.04 -10.06
CA PHE A 107 -16.63 -3.11 -8.93
C PHE A 107 -17.97 -2.37 -8.89
N LEU A 108 -18.37 -1.74 -10.01
CA LEU A 108 -19.64 -1.01 -10.08
C LEU A 108 -20.82 -1.93 -9.79
N TYR A 109 -20.84 -3.15 -10.32
CA TYR A 109 -21.91 -4.12 -10.05
C TYR A 109 -22.02 -4.49 -8.56
N LEU A 110 -20.88 -4.73 -7.90
CA LEU A 110 -20.86 -5.13 -6.50
C LEU A 110 -21.23 -3.99 -5.56
N PHE A 111 -20.68 -2.80 -5.80
CA PHE A 111 -20.79 -1.65 -4.89
C PHE A 111 -22.02 -0.76 -5.16
N THR A 112 -22.84 -1.06 -6.17
CA THR A 112 -24.10 -0.34 -6.45
C THR A 112 -25.36 -1.17 -6.15
N GLY A 113 -26.46 -0.48 -5.84
CA GLY A 113 -27.78 -1.05 -5.58
C GLY A 113 -27.98 -1.63 -4.17
N MET A 114 -29.09 -2.36 -3.98
CA MET A 114 -29.41 -3.02 -2.71
C MET A 114 -28.37 -4.08 -2.36
N ILE A 115 -27.99 -4.14 -1.08
CA ILE A 115 -26.96 -5.04 -0.58
C ILE A 115 -27.60 -6.37 -0.21
N SER A 116 -27.12 -7.46 -0.82
CA SER A 116 -27.51 -8.83 -0.50
C SER A 116 -26.31 -9.61 0.03
N GLN A 117 -26.55 -10.72 0.73
CA GLN A 117 -25.49 -11.61 1.21
C GLN A 117 -24.57 -12.11 0.09
N ILE A 118 -25.13 -12.38 -1.09
CA ILE A 118 -24.35 -12.80 -2.27
C ILE A 118 -23.41 -11.68 -2.72
N LYS A 119 -23.90 -10.43 -2.77
CA LYS A 119 -23.07 -9.27 -3.10
C LYS A 119 -21.98 -9.04 -2.07
N MET A 120 -22.28 -9.24 -0.79
CA MET A 120 -21.29 -9.07 0.28
C MET A 120 -20.12 -10.06 0.14
N ASN A 121 -20.42 -11.34 -0.10
CA ASN A 121 -19.38 -12.32 -0.41
C ASN A 121 -18.60 -11.94 -1.68
N GLY A 122 -19.30 -11.41 -2.69
CA GLY A 122 -18.67 -10.87 -3.90
C GLY A 122 -17.70 -9.71 -3.64
N MET A 123 -18.06 -8.74 -2.76
CA MET A 123 -17.19 -7.62 -2.38
C MET A 123 -15.90 -8.10 -1.72
N VAL A 124 -15.98 -9.12 -0.86
CA VAL A 124 -14.80 -9.69 -0.21
C VAL A 124 -13.90 -10.37 -1.25
N VAL A 125 -14.46 -11.22 -2.12
CA VAL A 125 -13.70 -11.87 -3.20
C VAL A 125 -13.05 -10.82 -4.10
N TYR A 126 -13.77 -9.74 -4.42
CA TYR A 126 -13.21 -8.60 -5.16
C TYR A 126 -12.03 -7.98 -4.42
N CYS A 127 -12.15 -7.72 -3.11
CA CYS A 127 -11.09 -7.14 -2.30
C CYS A 127 -9.81 -8.01 -2.31
N TYR A 128 -9.94 -9.33 -2.17
CA TYR A 128 -8.80 -10.24 -2.26
C TYR A 128 -8.20 -10.29 -3.67
N LEU A 129 -9.04 -10.35 -4.71
CA LEU A 129 -8.59 -10.35 -6.09
C LEU A 129 -7.86 -9.06 -6.44
N PHE A 130 -8.43 -7.91 -6.07
CA PHE A 130 -7.82 -6.59 -6.23
C PHE A 130 -6.47 -6.53 -5.52
N THR A 131 -6.40 -6.97 -4.27
CA THR A 131 -5.15 -7.00 -3.50
C THR A 131 -4.10 -7.88 -4.18
N ALA A 132 -4.48 -9.09 -4.63
CA ALA A 132 -3.57 -9.98 -5.34
C ALA A 132 -3.04 -9.35 -6.63
N ILE A 133 -3.92 -8.75 -7.44
CA ILE A 133 -3.54 -8.03 -8.67
C ILE A 133 -2.59 -6.88 -8.36
N VAL A 134 -2.86 -6.12 -7.31
CA VAL A 134 -2.05 -4.97 -6.89
C VAL A 134 -0.66 -5.41 -6.40
N LEU A 135 -0.58 -6.47 -5.59
CA LEU A 135 0.69 -7.03 -5.13
C LEU A 135 1.52 -7.61 -6.28
N ILE A 136 0.91 -8.43 -7.13
CA ILE A 136 1.57 -8.98 -8.32
C ILE A 136 1.99 -7.85 -9.26
N GLY A 137 1.11 -6.89 -9.51
CA GLY A 137 1.35 -5.72 -10.35
C GLY A 137 2.44 -4.79 -9.83
N SER A 138 2.74 -4.81 -8.52
CA SER A 138 3.85 -4.06 -7.93
C SER A 138 5.18 -4.81 -8.07
N VAL A 139 5.17 -6.14 -8.00
CA VAL A 139 6.39 -6.97 -8.05
C VAL A 139 6.83 -7.25 -9.49
N VAL A 140 5.89 -7.56 -10.39
CA VAL A 140 6.17 -7.94 -11.79
C VAL A 140 7.03 -6.91 -12.53
N PRO A 141 6.78 -5.59 -12.43
CA PRO A 141 7.59 -4.62 -13.15
C PRO A 141 9.06 -4.64 -12.69
N SER A 142 9.35 -4.95 -11.43
CA SER A 142 10.74 -5.03 -10.94
C SER A 142 11.58 -6.08 -11.67
N PHE A 143 10.97 -7.19 -12.11
CA PHE A 143 11.66 -8.25 -12.86
C PHE A 143 11.58 -8.05 -14.37
N TYR A 144 10.49 -7.47 -14.85
CA TYR A 144 10.16 -7.48 -16.28
C TYR A 144 10.17 -6.09 -16.93
N PHE A 145 10.43 -4.99 -16.21
CA PHE A 145 10.37 -3.62 -16.77
C PHE A 145 11.21 -3.43 -18.04
N ASN A 146 12.40 -4.07 -18.09
CA ASN A 146 13.27 -4.00 -19.26
C ASN A 146 12.68 -4.67 -20.51
N LYS A 147 11.79 -5.66 -20.34
CA LYS A 147 11.21 -6.45 -21.44
C LYS A 147 9.75 -6.11 -21.74
N PHE A 148 8.98 -5.71 -20.74
CA PHE A 148 7.53 -5.84 -20.75
C PHE A 148 6.80 -4.60 -21.25
N VAL A 149 7.21 -3.39 -20.87
CA VAL A 149 6.33 -2.22 -21.01
C VAL A 149 6.71 -1.27 -22.15
N PHE A 150 7.96 -1.27 -22.64
CA PHE A 150 8.46 -0.10 -23.38
C PHE A 150 9.23 -0.34 -24.68
N PHE A 151 9.17 -1.52 -25.31
CA PHE A 151 9.94 -1.66 -26.56
C PHE A 151 9.46 -0.74 -27.68
N ASP A 152 8.14 -0.54 -27.81
CA ASP A 152 7.57 0.24 -28.93
C ASP A 152 7.17 1.67 -28.52
N GLN A 153 6.92 1.92 -27.23
CA GLN A 153 6.42 3.22 -26.72
C GLN A 153 7.51 4.08 -26.07
N ARG A 154 8.78 3.67 -26.11
CA ARG A 154 9.86 4.39 -25.41
C ARG A 154 9.99 5.84 -25.87
N GLU A 155 9.88 6.08 -27.17
CA GLU A 155 10.01 7.42 -27.75
C GLU A 155 8.88 8.34 -27.28
N ASN A 156 7.65 7.85 -27.21
CA ASN A 156 6.50 8.58 -26.69
C ASN A 156 6.66 8.91 -25.19
N MET A 157 7.28 8.02 -24.41
CA MET A 157 7.55 8.29 -23.00
C MET A 157 8.67 9.29 -22.76
N LEU A 158 9.58 9.43 -23.72
CA LEU A 158 10.64 10.43 -23.67
C LEU A 158 10.14 11.84 -24.04
N THR A 159 9.05 11.93 -24.81
CA THR A 159 8.43 13.22 -25.21
C THR A 159 7.25 13.62 -24.33
N SER A 160 6.62 12.66 -23.65
CA SER A 160 5.48 12.92 -22.76
C SER A 160 5.90 13.66 -21.47
N PRO A 161 5.09 14.61 -20.98
CA PRO A 161 5.31 15.23 -19.67
C PRO A 161 5.13 14.24 -18.51
N LEU A 162 4.48 13.11 -18.74
CA LEU A 162 4.31 12.02 -17.77
C LEU A 162 4.90 10.74 -18.34
N GLY A 163 5.89 10.16 -17.66
CA GLY A 163 6.54 8.95 -18.16
C GLY A 163 7.29 8.18 -17.09
N ILE A 164 7.36 6.86 -17.28
CA ILE A 164 8.20 5.96 -16.49
C ILE A 164 9.47 5.70 -17.29
N ILE A 165 10.61 6.20 -16.80
CA ILE A 165 11.88 6.10 -17.50
C ILE A 165 13.01 5.73 -16.56
N LYS A 166 14.05 5.08 -17.10
CA LYS A 166 15.29 4.84 -16.36
C LYS A 166 16.20 6.07 -16.51
N ALA A 167 16.29 6.89 -15.46
CA ALA A 167 16.97 8.18 -15.51
C ALA A 167 17.53 8.59 -14.14
N CYS A 168 18.20 9.74 -14.11
CA CYS A 168 18.62 10.45 -12.89
C CYS A 168 18.15 11.91 -12.99
N LYS A 169 18.00 12.60 -11.86
CA LYS A 169 17.66 14.03 -11.81
C LYS A 169 18.94 14.86 -11.74
N LYS A 170 19.09 15.82 -12.64
CA LYS A 170 20.18 16.79 -12.59
C LYS A 170 19.83 17.85 -11.54
N GLY A 171 20.54 17.85 -10.42
CA GLY A 171 20.33 18.86 -9.37
C GLY A 171 20.87 20.22 -9.78
N ASP A 172 20.04 21.25 -9.65
CA ASP A 172 20.48 22.65 -9.65
C ASP A 172 20.97 23.05 -8.26
N LYS A 173 21.78 24.11 -8.16
CA LYS A 173 22.35 24.57 -6.87
C LYS A 173 21.29 24.89 -5.80
N LYS A 174 20.03 25.11 -6.20
CA LYS A 174 18.91 25.47 -5.33
C LYS A 174 17.98 24.29 -5.03
N ASP A 175 18.08 23.21 -5.80
CA ASP A 175 17.16 22.08 -5.69
C ASP A 175 17.74 21.04 -4.74
N LEU A 176 17.02 20.75 -3.65
CA LEU A 176 17.31 19.56 -2.85
C LEU A 176 16.89 18.33 -3.66
N VAL A 177 17.89 17.67 -4.26
CA VAL A 177 17.72 16.37 -4.92
C VAL A 177 18.24 15.29 -3.98
N ALA A 178 17.40 14.30 -3.69
CA ALA A 178 17.81 13.13 -2.93
C ALA A 178 19.08 12.51 -3.56
N PRO A 179 20.11 12.17 -2.78
CA PRO A 179 21.42 11.79 -3.33
C PRO A 179 21.39 10.47 -4.13
N GLU A 180 20.35 9.66 -3.97
CA GLU A 180 20.08 8.48 -4.79
C GLU A 180 19.61 8.81 -6.21
N MET A 181 19.04 10.00 -6.41
CA MET A 181 18.54 10.50 -7.70
C MET A 181 19.55 11.39 -8.41
N ASP A 182 20.61 11.83 -7.73
CA ASP A 182 21.60 12.76 -8.29
C ASP A 182 22.43 12.07 -9.39
N CYS A 183 22.38 12.64 -10.60
CA CYS A 183 23.18 12.21 -11.74
C CYS A 183 24.69 12.19 -11.50
N LYS A 184 25.22 12.88 -10.47
CA LYS A 184 26.65 12.87 -10.12
C LYS A 184 27.18 11.48 -9.76
N ARG A 185 26.33 10.61 -9.20
CA ARG A 185 26.74 9.26 -8.78
C ARG A 185 26.64 8.20 -9.88
N GLU A 186 26.36 8.63 -11.10
CA GLU A 186 26.19 7.76 -12.28
C GLU A 186 25.09 6.69 -12.17
N ASN A 187 24.32 6.69 -11.10
CA ASN A 187 23.25 5.74 -10.87
C ASN A 187 21.99 6.20 -11.58
N THR A 188 21.46 5.33 -12.46
CA THR A 188 20.16 5.53 -13.09
C THR A 188 19.18 4.53 -12.51
N GLN A 189 18.01 5.03 -12.13
CA GLN A 189 16.95 4.21 -11.55
C GLN A 189 15.65 4.42 -12.31
N TRP A 190 14.70 3.51 -12.10
CA TRP A 190 13.37 3.67 -12.65
C TRP A 190 12.63 4.74 -11.90
N VAL A 191 12.24 5.79 -12.61
CA VAL A 191 11.62 6.98 -12.05
C VAL A 191 10.35 7.32 -12.78
N LEU A 192 9.37 7.81 -12.03
CA LEU A 192 8.20 8.50 -12.55
C LEU A 192 8.57 9.98 -12.73
N ASN A 193 8.55 10.43 -13.98
CA ASN A 193 8.72 11.83 -14.36
C ASN A 193 7.34 12.48 -14.53
N ILE A 194 7.09 13.60 -13.84
CA ILE A 194 5.89 14.44 -13.98
C ILE A 194 6.34 15.89 -14.23
N GLY A 195 6.11 16.38 -15.45
CA GLY A 195 6.42 17.74 -15.87
C GLY A 195 7.91 18.05 -16.06
N GLY A 196 8.82 17.08 -15.91
CA GLY A 196 10.25 17.27 -16.12
C GLY A 196 10.63 17.15 -17.61
N THR A 197 11.67 17.89 -18.01
CA THR A 197 12.23 17.82 -19.36
C THR A 197 13.33 16.77 -19.43
N ILE A 198 13.31 15.96 -20.47
CA ILE A 198 14.25 14.85 -20.63
C ILE A 198 15.38 15.26 -21.56
N GLN A 199 16.62 15.16 -21.09
CA GLN A 199 17.83 15.45 -21.85
C GLN A 199 18.67 14.17 -22.00
N HIS A 200 19.03 13.85 -23.24
CA HIS A 200 19.98 12.79 -23.52
C HIS A 200 21.40 13.34 -23.38
N LYS A 201 22.09 13.00 -22.29
CA LYS A 201 23.50 13.35 -22.14
C LYS A 201 24.35 12.21 -22.71
N PHE A 202 25.04 12.51 -23.80
CA PHE A 202 26.09 11.62 -24.30
C PHE A 202 27.29 11.70 -23.36
N VAL A 203 27.68 10.57 -22.79
CA VAL A 203 28.94 10.44 -22.05
C VAL A 203 29.98 9.95 -23.05
N SER A 204 30.80 10.87 -23.54
CA SER A 204 31.98 10.54 -24.36
C SER A 204 33.17 10.27 -23.43
N ASP A 205 33.98 9.27 -23.74
CA ASP A 205 35.27 9.04 -23.06
C ASP A 205 36.33 10.09 -23.46
N CYS A 206 35.97 11.00 -24.39
CA CYS A 206 36.82 12.11 -24.81
C CYS A 206 37.14 13.05 -23.63
N VAL A 207 38.42 13.12 -23.26
CA VAL A 207 38.97 13.98 -22.19
C VAL A 207 38.76 15.47 -22.47
N THR A 208 38.56 15.84 -23.73
CA THR A 208 38.34 17.23 -24.19
C THR A 208 37.01 17.37 -24.91
N THR A 209 36.38 18.54 -24.81
CA THR A 209 35.20 18.96 -25.60
C THR A 209 35.50 19.14 -27.09
N ASP A 210 36.43 18.35 -27.62
CA ASP A 210 36.76 18.34 -29.03
C ASP A 210 35.65 17.61 -29.79
N TYR A 211 34.85 18.39 -30.51
CA TYR A 211 33.77 17.91 -31.36
C TYR A 211 34.23 16.85 -32.37
N LYS A 212 35.52 16.84 -32.76
CA LYS A 212 36.08 15.83 -33.65
C LYS A 212 36.17 14.46 -32.98
N CYS A 213 36.54 14.43 -31.69
CA CYS A 213 36.59 13.19 -30.91
C CYS A 213 35.19 12.59 -30.75
N ILE A 214 34.21 13.40 -30.35
CA ILE A 214 32.81 12.96 -30.17
C ILE A 214 32.23 12.40 -31.48
N ASN A 215 32.44 13.09 -32.60
CA ASN A 215 31.94 12.63 -33.90
C ASN A 215 32.62 11.34 -34.37
N ARG A 216 33.91 11.15 -34.06
CA ARG A 216 34.64 9.92 -34.40
C ARG A 216 34.14 8.75 -33.57
N GLU A 217 33.94 8.96 -32.26
CA GLU A 217 33.38 7.95 -31.36
C GLU A 217 31.94 7.56 -31.76
N LYS A 218 31.13 8.54 -32.21
CA LYS A 218 29.79 8.32 -32.77
C LYS A 218 29.75 7.40 -33.97
N LYS A 219 30.69 7.58 -34.90
CA LYS A 219 30.81 6.73 -36.08
C LYS A 219 31.39 5.37 -35.75
N GLN A 220 32.35 5.31 -34.83
CA GLN A 220 33.13 4.11 -34.55
C GLN A 220 32.39 3.13 -33.63
N PHE A 221 31.55 3.62 -32.71
CA PHE A 221 30.82 2.78 -31.75
C PHE A 221 29.33 3.13 -31.66
N PRO A 222 28.54 2.90 -32.73
CA PRO A 222 27.10 3.15 -32.71
C PRO A 222 26.38 2.33 -31.62
N GLY A 223 26.94 1.20 -31.18
CA GLY A 223 26.41 0.39 -30.09
C GLY A 223 26.58 1.00 -28.69
N ARG A 224 27.63 1.80 -28.44
CA ARG A 224 27.82 2.48 -27.13
C ARG A 224 26.78 3.57 -26.88
N TYR A 225 26.20 4.13 -27.94
CA TYR A 225 25.09 5.09 -27.86
C TYR A 225 23.80 4.50 -27.27
N LYS A 226 23.69 3.17 -27.13
CA LYS A 226 22.54 2.56 -26.41
C LYS A 226 22.57 2.84 -24.90
N ASN A 227 23.71 3.23 -24.34
CA ASN A 227 23.87 3.55 -22.92
C ASN A 227 23.78 5.06 -22.64
N ASN A 228 23.08 5.83 -23.47
CA ASN A 228 22.83 7.24 -23.21
C ASN A 228 22.19 7.40 -21.82
N LYS A 229 22.89 8.09 -20.91
CA LYS A 229 22.35 8.42 -19.60
C LYS A 229 21.26 9.47 -19.81
N VAL A 230 20.03 9.10 -19.46
CA VAL A 230 18.88 9.99 -19.52
C VAL A 230 18.91 10.85 -18.26
N GLN A 231 18.96 12.16 -18.44
CA GLN A 231 18.94 13.13 -17.35
C GLN A 231 17.61 13.89 -17.41
N ILE A 232 16.97 14.05 -16.26
CA ILE A 232 15.75 14.84 -16.15
C ILE A 232 16.10 16.18 -15.51
N THR A 233 15.62 17.25 -16.12
CA THR A 233 15.74 18.63 -15.64
C THR A 233 14.36 19.20 -15.30
N GLY A 234 14.22 19.78 -14.11
CA GLY A 234 12.94 20.26 -13.59
C GLY A 234 11.95 19.15 -13.22
N GLY A 235 10.71 19.54 -12.94
CA GLY A 235 9.60 18.63 -12.65
C GLY A 235 9.72 17.78 -11.38
N LEU A 236 8.70 16.92 -11.22
CA LEU A 236 8.61 15.93 -10.17
C LEU A 236 9.20 14.62 -10.68
N VAL A 237 10.31 14.20 -10.09
CA VAL A 237 10.95 12.91 -10.36
C VAL A 237 10.92 12.05 -9.11
N ILE A 238 10.25 10.91 -9.16
CA ILE A 238 10.02 10.02 -8.01
C ILE A 238 10.55 8.62 -8.33
N PRO A 239 11.36 7.99 -7.48
CA PRO A 239 11.71 6.59 -7.66
C PRO A 239 10.47 5.68 -7.63
N ILE A 240 10.32 4.82 -8.64
CA ILE A 240 9.13 3.96 -8.78
C ILE A 240 8.99 2.96 -7.64
N TYR A 241 10.12 2.50 -7.09
CA TYR A 241 10.10 1.55 -5.97
C TYR A 241 9.39 2.14 -4.74
N ILE A 242 9.41 3.46 -4.52
CA ILE A 242 8.68 4.10 -3.41
C ILE A 242 7.17 3.97 -3.61
N LEU A 243 6.69 4.16 -4.85
CA LEU A 243 5.28 4.00 -5.20
C LEU A 243 4.84 2.54 -5.00
N MET A 244 5.67 1.58 -5.44
CA MET A 244 5.41 0.15 -5.25
C MET A 244 5.34 -0.23 -3.77
N LEU A 245 6.29 0.25 -2.95
CA LEU A 245 6.30 -0.03 -1.52
C LEU A 245 5.09 0.57 -0.80
N ALA A 246 4.65 1.77 -1.20
CA ALA A 246 3.44 2.38 -0.66
C ALA A 246 2.18 1.57 -1.00
N VAL A 247 2.08 1.09 -2.24
CA VAL A 247 0.99 0.23 -2.69
C VAL A 247 0.99 -1.11 -1.95
N ILE A 248 2.16 -1.74 -1.80
CA ILE A 248 2.32 -2.99 -1.05
C ILE A 248 1.92 -2.79 0.42
N GLY A 249 2.40 -1.73 1.07
CA GLY A 249 2.05 -1.42 2.47
C GLY A 249 0.54 -1.22 2.66
N ALA A 250 -0.11 -0.48 1.76
CA ALA A 250 -1.55 -0.28 1.80
C ALA A 250 -2.33 -1.57 1.54
N ALA A 251 -1.89 -2.39 0.57
CA ALA A 251 -2.49 -3.69 0.27
C ALA A 251 -2.39 -4.65 1.47
N ILE A 252 -1.24 -4.70 2.16
CA ILE A 252 -1.08 -5.50 3.39
C ILE A 252 -1.99 -4.99 4.52
N ASN A 253 -2.18 -3.68 4.64
CA ASN A 253 -3.13 -3.14 5.61
C ASN A 253 -4.56 -3.61 5.30
N MET A 254 -4.95 -3.53 4.04
CA MET A 254 -6.27 -3.98 3.57
C MET A 254 -6.51 -5.48 3.81
N THR A 255 -5.53 -6.36 3.60
CA THR A 255 -5.70 -7.80 3.85
C THR A 255 -5.95 -8.14 5.32
N ARG A 256 -5.51 -7.29 6.25
CA ARG A 256 -5.79 -7.45 7.69
C ARG A 256 -7.19 -7.01 8.06
N ARG A 257 -7.70 -5.95 7.41
CA ARG A 257 -9.01 -5.34 7.71
C ARG A 257 -10.19 -6.09 7.09
N VAL A 258 -10.03 -6.62 5.89
CA VAL A 258 -11.14 -7.30 5.18
C VAL A 258 -11.73 -8.48 5.99
N PRO A 259 -10.95 -9.40 6.57
CA PRO A 259 -11.48 -10.47 7.42
C PRO A 259 -12.22 -9.96 8.67
N GLU A 260 -11.77 -8.83 9.23
CA GLU A 260 -12.39 -8.21 10.41
C GLU A 260 -13.81 -7.75 10.09
N TYR A 261 -14.01 -7.08 8.95
CA TYR A 261 -15.34 -6.67 8.48
C TYR A 261 -16.25 -7.87 8.18
N GLN A 262 -15.69 -8.94 7.59
CA GLN A 262 -16.47 -10.16 7.37
C GLN A 262 -16.98 -10.77 8.67
N ARG A 263 -16.12 -10.81 9.70
CA ARG A 263 -16.47 -11.34 11.01
C ARG A 263 -17.56 -10.50 11.67
N GLN A 264 -17.45 -9.17 11.64
CA GLN A 264 -18.44 -8.27 12.24
C GLN A 264 -19.81 -8.40 11.56
N VAL A 265 -19.85 -8.51 10.23
CA VAL A 265 -21.09 -8.71 9.47
C VAL A 265 -21.73 -10.07 9.75
N HIS A 266 -20.92 -11.11 9.93
CA HIS A 266 -21.42 -12.44 10.28
C HIS A 266 -22.05 -12.46 11.68
N LEU A 267 -21.50 -11.73 12.64
CA LEU A 267 -22.09 -11.59 13.98
C LEU A 267 -23.44 -10.87 13.91
N TYR A 268 -23.52 -9.79 13.14
CA TYR A 268 -24.78 -9.08 12.89
C TYR A 268 -25.85 -9.99 12.27
N MET A 269 -25.50 -10.81 11.27
CA MET A 269 -26.42 -11.76 10.63
C MET A 269 -27.02 -12.77 11.62
N ASN A 270 -26.16 -13.41 12.42
CA ASN A 270 -26.59 -14.44 13.36
C ASN A 270 -27.58 -13.89 14.37
N ARG A 271 -27.44 -12.61 14.73
CA ARG A 271 -28.33 -11.92 15.64
C ARG A 271 -29.67 -11.57 15.00
N VAL A 272 -29.67 -10.98 13.81
CA VAL A 272 -30.92 -10.60 13.12
C VAL A 272 -31.81 -11.82 12.84
N GLY A 273 -31.22 -13.01 12.73
CA GLY A 273 -31.96 -14.28 12.62
C GLY A 273 -32.37 -14.92 13.95
N SER A 274 -32.02 -14.34 15.10
CA SER A 274 -32.40 -14.83 16.43
C SER A 274 -33.70 -14.16 16.89
N ASP A 275 -34.66 -14.93 17.40
CA ASP A 275 -36.00 -14.46 17.83
C ASP A 275 -35.99 -13.61 19.12
N ASP A 276 -34.87 -13.04 19.53
CA ASP A 276 -34.73 -12.26 20.77
C ASP A 276 -34.67 -10.75 20.46
N PRO A 277 -35.82 -10.04 20.45
CA PRO A 277 -35.90 -8.64 20.06
C PRO A 277 -35.33 -7.66 21.11
N ASP A 278 -35.12 -8.11 22.35
CA ASP A 278 -34.79 -7.22 23.48
C ASP A 278 -33.28 -7.17 23.79
N LEU A 279 -32.45 -7.93 23.07
CA LEU A 279 -31.01 -7.86 23.23
C LEU A 279 -30.52 -6.49 22.72
N GLU A 280 -29.67 -5.78 23.47
CA GLU A 280 -29.10 -4.49 23.04
C GLU A 280 -27.97 -4.68 22.01
N PRO A 281 -27.90 -3.86 20.94
CA PRO A 281 -26.85 -3.94 19.91
C PRO A 281 -25.46 -3.99 20.55
N HIS A 282 -24.66 -5.00 20.22
CA HIS A 282 -23.27 -4.99 20.67
C HIS A 282 -22.54 -3.87 19.88
N PRO A 283 -21.67 -3.07 20.51
CA PRO A 283 -21.01 -1.93 19.85
C PRO A 283 -20.13 -2.32 18.66
N ASP A 284 -19.84 -3.62 18.48
CA ASP A 284 -18.98 -4.14 17.41
C ASP A 284 -19.77 -4.65 16.19
N GLU A 285 -21.11 -4.53 16.19
CA GLU A 285 -21.95 -4.95 15.08
C GLU A 285 -22.02 -3.85 14.01
N ILE A 286 -21.73 -4.22 12.75
CA ILE A 286 -21.79 -3.30 11.61
C ILE A 286 -22.89 -3.76 10.64
N THR A 287 -23.64 -2.79 10.12
CA THR A 287 -24.66 -3.05 9.09
C THR A 287 -23.97 -3.36 7.76
N TYR A 288 -24.68 -3.99 6.82
CA TYR A 288 -24.16 -4.18 5.46
C TYR A 288 -23.77 -2.87 4.75
N GLU A 289 -24.51 -1.80 5.02
CA GLU A 289 -24.25 -0.48 4.44
C GLU A 289 -22.91 0.09 4.93
N ASP A 290 -22.67 -0.01 6.24
CA ASP A 290 -21.42 0.38 6.88
C ASP A 290 -20.25 -0.47 6.37
N ALA A 291 -20.44 -1.80 6.30
CA ALA A 291 -19.43 -2.71 5.82
C ALA A 291 -19.02 -2.43 4.36
N ARG A 292 -19.99 -2.07 3.50
CA ARG A 292 -19.73 -1.62 2.14
C ARG A 292 -18.89 -0.35 2.14
N GLU A 293 -19.27 0.65 2.96
CA GLU A 293 -18.52 1.91 3.05
C GLU A 293 -17.07 1.67 3.51
N PHE A 294 -16.86 0.84 4.53
CA PHE A 294 -15.53 0.49 5.01
C PHE A 294 -14.70 -0.24 3.93
N MET A 295 -15.30 -1.16 3.16
CA MET A 295 -14.58 -1.82 2.06
C MET A 295 -14.21 -0.85 0.93
N VAL A 296 -15.10 0.07 0.55
CA VAL A 296 -14.78 1.13 -0.43
C VAL A 296 -13.66 2.02 0.09
N PHE A 297 -13.68 2.35 1.37
CA PHE A 297 -12.66 3.16 2.00
C PHE A 297 -11.27 2.49 1.95
N GLN A 298 -11.19 1.19 2.23
CA GLN A 298 -9.94 0.44 2.11
C GLN A 298 -9.42 0.39 0.67
N LEU A 299 -10.30 0.24 -0.33
CA LEU A 299 -9.90 0.31 -1.74
C LEU A 299 -9.35 1.68 -2.11
N MET A 300 -10.01 2.76 -1.66
CA MET A 300 -9.54 4.13 -1.85
C MET A 300 -8.18 4.38 -1.18
N GLN A 301 -7.92 3.75 -0.02
CA GLN A 301 -6.61 3.81 0.63
C GLN A 301 -5.50 3.26 -0.27
N VAL A 302 -5.69 2.07 -0.84
CA VAL A 302 -4.68 1.44 -1.70
C VAL A 302 -4.42 2.29 -2.94
N ILE A 303 -5.47 2.87 -3.55
CA ILE A 303 -5.36 3.73 -4.73
C ILE A 303 -4.65 5.06 -4.38
N SER A 304 -4.89 5.61 -3.19
CA SER A 304 -4.35 6.91 -2.78
C SER A 304 -2.93 6.84 -2.22
N ALA A 305 -2.50 5.68 -1.73
CA ALA A 305 -1.19 5.48 -1.12
C ALA A 305 0.00 5.97 -1.97
N PRO A 306 0.07 5.72 -3.31
CA PRO A 306 1.10 6.30 -4.16
C PRO A 306 1.17 7.83 -4.08
N MET A 307 0.03 8.52 -4.12
CA MET A 307 -0.01 10.00 -4.12
C MET A 307 0.42 10.57 -2.78
N ILE A 308 0.06 9.90 -1.68
CA ILE A 308 0.54 10.22 -0.34
C ILE A 308 2.07 10.06 -0.28
N ALA A 309 2.60 8.95 -0.79
CA ALA A 309 4.03 8.69 -0.81
C ALA A 309 4.81 9.70 -1.67
N VAL A 310 4.26 10.11 -2.83
CA VAL A 310 4.82 11.21 -3.64
C VAL A 310 4.93 12.47 -2.82
N THR A 311 3.84 12.88 -2.18
CA THR A 311 3.79 14.11 -1.39
C THR A 311 4.80 14.06 -0.25
N ALA A 312 4.82 12.96 0.51
CA ALA A 312 5.73 12.76 1.63
C ALA A 312 7.21 12.76 1.18
N TYR A 313 7.52 12.18 0.02
CA TYR A 313 8.88 12.13 -0.52
C TYR A 313 9.40 13.53 -0.86
N TYR A 314 8.53 14.40 -1.37
CA TYR A 314 8.89 15.78 -1.68
C TYR A 314 8.96 16.70 -0.47
N LEU A 315 8.12 16.46 0.54
CA LEU A 315 8.16 17.26 1.76
C LEU A 315 9.36 16.91 2.64
N LEU A 316 9.74 15.63 2.69
CA LEU A 316 10.79 15.16 3.59
C LEU A 316 12.17 15.06 2.94
N THR A 317 12.24 14.99 1.60
CA THR A 317 13.50 14.93 0.83
C THR A 317 14.54 13.96 1.44
N PRO A 318 14.26 12.65 1.48
CA PRO A 318 15.11 11.70 2.21
C PRO A 318 16.57 11.74 1.70
N SER A 319 17.50 11.76 2.65
CA SER A 319 18.95 11.82 2.37
C SER A 319 19.57 10.45 2.12
N THR A 320 18.84 9.35 2.36
CA THR A 320 19.33 7.98 2.18
C THR A 320 18.26 7.09 1.56
N ALA A 321 18.70 6.07 0.82
CA ALA A 321 17.81 5.07 0.22
C ALA A 321 16.98 4.32 1.27
N PHE A 322 17.57 4.06 2.45
CA PHE A 322 16.83 3.45 3.55
C PHE A 322 15.66 4.33 3.99
N ALA A 323 15.89 5.65 4.17
CA ALA A 323 14.83 6.59 4.51
C ALA A 323 13.74 6.64 3.43
N SER A 324 14.11 6.63 2.14
CA SER A 324 13.18 6.56 1.01
C SER A 324 12.31 5.29 1.01
N VAL A 325 12.91 4.14 1.31
CA VAL A 325 12.22 2.84 1.44
C VAL A 325 11.26 2.86 2.62
N SER A 326 11.74 3.26 3.81
CA SER A 326 10.92 3.37 5.02
C SER A 326 9.74 4.31 4.80
N LEU A 327 9.98 5.45 4.15
CA LEU A 327 8.95 6.42 3.79
C LEU A 327 7.87 5.79 2.91
N GLY A 328 8.24 5.06 1.85
CA GLY A 328 7.29 4.38 0.97
C GLY A 328 6.41 3.40 1.75
N VAL A 329 7.02 2.52 2.55
CA VAL A 329 6.29 1.53 3.36
C VAL A 329 5.37 2.21 4.37
N VAL A 330 5.89 3.17 5.15
CA VAL A 330 5.12 3.91 6.17
C VAL A 330 3.97 4.67 5.52
N SER A 331 4.17 5.29 4.36
CA SER A 331 3.09 5.98 3.63
C SER A 331 1.96 5.03 3.24
N GLY A 332 2.28 3.79 2.85
CA GLY A 332 1.28 2.76 2.57
C GLY A 332 0.44 2.37 3.79
N PHE A 333 1.10 2.08 4.90
CA PHE A 333 0.41 1.73 6.16
C PHE A 333 -0.36 2.91 6.75
N ALA A 334 0.19 4.12 6.68
CA ALA A 334 -0.43 5.33 7.22
C ALA A 334 -1.54 5.91 6.34
N ALA A 335 -1.72 5.42 5.11
CA ALA A 335 -2.71 5.94 4.17
C ALA A 335 -4.14 5.91 4.74
N GLU A 336 -4.50 4.91 5.55
CA GLU A 336 -5.80 4.82 6.23
C GLU A 336 -6.02 6.04 7.13
N THR A 337 -5.10 6.24 8.07
CA THR A 337 -5.13 7.31 9.08
C THR A 337 -5.13 8.69 8.43
N ILE A 338 -4.33 8.87 7.37
CA ILE A 338 -4.26 10.12 6.62
C ILE A 338 -5.60 10.42 5.94
N LEU A 339 -6.21 9.44 5.28
CA LEU A 339 -7.51 9.63 4.62
C LEU A 339 -8.64 9.89 5.62
N VAL A 340 -8.65 9.20 6.76
CA VAL A 340 -9.62 9.48 7.84
C VAL A 340 -9.45 10.92 8.34
N SER A 341 -8.22 11.36 8.55
CA SER A 341 -7.92 12.73 9.00
C SER A 341 -8.35 13.78 7.98
N LEU A 342 -8.13 13.51 6.69
CA LEU A 342 -8.58 14.39 5.60
C LEU A 342 -10.11 14.46 5.51
N ARG A 343 -10.81 13.35 5.73
CA ARG A 343 -12.28 13.34 5.78
C ARG A 343 -12.79 14.23 6.91
N VAL A 344 -12.28 14.05 8.13
CA VAL A 344 -12.65 14.87 9.29
C VAL A 344 -12.36 16.35 9.04
N PHE A 345 -11.25 16.67 8.37
CA PHE A 345 -10.91 18.02 8.00
C PHE A 345 -11.86 18.60 6.95
N ALA A 346 -12.20 17.85 5.91
CA ALA A 346 -13.14 18.26 4.87
C ALA A 346 -14.56 18.49 5.42
N ASP A 347 -15.00 17.65 6.36
CA ASP A 347 -16.30 17.81 7.03
C ASP A 347 -16.35 19.11 7.84
N LYS A 348 -15.25 19.48 8.52
CA LYS A 348 -15.12 20.76 9.22
C LYS A 348 -15.10 21.97 8.28
N LEU A 349 -14.60 21.81 7.06
CA LEU A 349 -14.58 22.85 6.04
C LEU A 349 -15.92 23.03 5.33
N THR A 350 -16.84 22.06 5.45
CA THR A 350 -18.16 22.10 4.83
C THR A 350 -19.30 22.21 5.86
N PRO A 351 -19.28 23.16 6.82
CA PRO A 351 -20.23 23.20 7.93
C PRO A 351 -21.67 23.62 7.55
N GLY A 352 -21.98 23.81 6.27
CA GLY A 352 -23.14 24.63 5.84
C GLY A 352 -24.33 23.95 5.17
N MET A 353 -24.32 22.64 4.88
CA MET A 353 -25.40 22.02 4.06
C MET A 353 -26.29 20.98 4.76
N VAL A 354 -25.99 20.57 6.00
CA VAL A 354 -26.75 19.50 6.69
C VAL A 354 -27.84 20.02 7.64
N SER A 355 -27.92 21.33 7.91
CA SER A 355 -28.91 21.88 8.86
C SER A 355 -30.30 22.20 8.27
N ARG A 356 -30.66 21.71 7.08
CA ARG A 356 -31.89 22.14 6.38
C ARG A 356 -32.84 21.02 5.95
N THR A 357 -32.97 19.94 6.71
CA THR A 357 -34.09 19.00 6.52
C THR A 357 -34.43 18.24 7.82
N ARG A 358 -35.04 18.94 8.78
CA ARG A 358 -35.99 18.30 9.72
C ARG A 358 -37.36 18.92 9.42
N PRO A 359 -38.27 18.22 8.73
CA PRO A 359 -39.67 18.59 8.75
C PRO A 359 -40.20 18.30 10.15
N GLY A 360 -40.79 19.32 10.77
CA GLY A 360 -41.60 19.17 11.99
C GLY A 360 -42.96 18.56 11.70
#